data_AF-A0AAN8FIZ1-F1
#
_entry.id   AF-A0AAN8FIZ1-F1
#
_cell.length_a   1.000
_cell.length_b   1.000
_cell.length_c   1.000
_cell.angle_alpha   90.00
_cell.angle_beta   90.00
_cell.angle_gamma   90.00
#
_symmetry.space_group_name_H-M   'P 1'
#
loop_
_entity.id
_entity.type
_entity.pdbx_description
1 polymer ?
#
loop_
_entity_poly.entity_id
_entity_poly.type
_entity_poly.pdbx_seq_one_letter_code
_entity_poly.pdbx_strand_id
1 'polypeptide(L)'
;VNKSITVVVVMFSSTRDLTTVFREATEKYGMSESEFVFIFPWIQEGANGAALFVGSDSSSLKRVKDTYANCVLIDDTNGFDDRMLTPFVERLKTIDLREEDISLANIYGYISLFDSLKLFALAGRRVLNRTGQFSALRDGKLMWDSMRRISIPGMVSNAGVASGTVMLDDLAERIPFYSA
;
A
#
# COMPACT_ATOMS: atom_id res chain seq x y z
N VAL A 1 6.03 11.50 -39.37
CA VAL A 1 6.62 12.19 -38.20
C VAL A 1 6.36 11.31 -37.00
N ASN A 2 7.40 10.81 -36.33
CA ASN A 2 7.23 10.07 -35.07
C ASN A 2 6.80 11.08 -34.00
N LYS A 3 5.55 11.02 -33.56
CA LYS A 3 5.12 11.78 -32.38
C LYS A 3 5.71 11.10 -31.15
N SER A 4 6.61 11.80 -30.47
CA SER A 4 7.12 11.37 -29.16
C SER A 4 6.12 11.77 -28.08
N ILE A 5 5.70 10.81 -27.26
CA ILE A 5 4.91 11.07 -26.05
C ILE A 5 5.88 11.18 -24.88
N THR A 6 5.72 12.20 -24.05
CA THR A 6 6.53 12.42 -22.84
C THR A 6 5.74 11.95 -21.62
N VAL A 7 6.32 11.02 -20.87
CA VAL A 7 5.74 10.54 -19.61
C VAL A 7 6.34 11.33 -18.45
N VAL A 8 5.50 11.90 -17.61
CA VAL A 8 5.91 12.70 -16.44
C VAL A 8 5.37 12.04 -15.17
N VAL A 9 6.26 11.61 -14.29
CA VAL A 9 5.91 11.09 -12.96
C VAL A 9 5.98 12.23 -11.97
N VAL A 10 4.88 12.48 -11.25
CA VAL A 10 4.70 13.65 -10.39
C VAL A 10 4.55 13.21 -8.95
N MET A 11 5.48 13.64 -8.09
CA MET A 11 5.46 13.34 -6.66
C MET A 11 5.63 14.63 -5.86
N PHE A 12 4.69 14.86 -4.94
CA PHE A 12 4.73 15.98 -4.01
C PHE A 12 4.57 15.44 -2.57
N SER A 13 5.12 16.17 -1.61
CA SER A 13 4.88 15.87 -0.20
C SER A 13 3.41 16.14 0.16
N SER A 14 2.84 15.34 1.05
CA SER A 14 1.45 15.44 1.54
C SER A 14 1.12 16.72 2.32
N THR A 15 2.11 17.57 2.60
CA THR A 15 1.95 18.79 3.41
C THR A 15 1.21 19.93 2.68
N ARG A 16 1.05 19.84 1.35
CA ARG A 16 0.37 20.85 0.52
C ARG A 16 -0.28 20.19 -0.69
N ASP A 17 -1.45 20.71 -1.12
CA ASP A 17 -2.06 20.33 -2.40
C ASP A 17 -1.31 21.00 -3.58
N LEU A 18 -0.12 20.47 -3.87
CA LEU A 18 0.69 20.90 -5.02
C LEU A 18 0.28 20.21 -6.31
N THR A 19 -0.50 19.12 -6.22
CA THR A 19 -0.99 18.36 -7.37
C THR A 19 -1.94 19.20 -8.22
N THR A 20 -2.91 19.85 -7.58
CA THR A 20 -3.84 20.77 -8.27
C THR A 20 -3.08 21.95 -8.89
N VAL A 21 -2.17 22.57 -8.14
CA VAL A 21 -1.37 23.72 -8.61
C VAL A 21 -0.51 23.35 -9.82
N PHE A 22 0.12 22.18 -9.79
CA PHE A 22 0.91 21.67 -10.90
C PHE A 22 0.05 21.45 -12.14
N ARG A 23 -1.12 20.81 -11.98
CA ARG A 23 -2.02 20.54 -13.10
C ARG A 23 -2.53 21.81 -13.77
N GLU A 24 -2.99 22.78 -12.99
CA GLU A 24 -3.40 24.08 -13.49
C GLU A 24 -2.27 24.80 -14.25
N ALA A 25 -1.03 24.70 -13.77
CA ALA A 25 0.13 25.25 -14.47
C ALA A 25 0.38 24.54 -15.81
N THR A 26 0.37 23.20 -15.84
CA THR A 26 0.61 22.45 -17.07
C THR A 26 -0.44 22.72 -18.15
N GLU A 27 -1.71 22.89 -17.75
CA GLU A 27 -2.78 23.30 -18.65
C GLU A 27 -2.54 24.73 -19.19
N LYS A 28 -2.23 25.68 -18.29
CA LYS A 28 -1.92 27.07 -18.65
C LYS A 28 -0.76 27.20 -19.65
N TYR A 29 0.25 26.34 -19.55
CA TYR A 29 1.43 26.37 -20.43
C TYR A 29 1.30 25.44 -21.65
N GLY A 30 0.11 24.88 -21.90
CA GLY A 30 -0.18 24.16 -23.14
C GLY A 30 0.47 22.77 -23.23
N MET A 31 0.76 22.13 -22.09
CA MET A 31 1.24 20.74 -22.08
C MET A 31 0.08 19.80 -22.38
N SER A 32 -0.20 19.63 -23.68
CA SER A 32 -1.39 18.91 -24.14
C SER A 32 -1.34 17.42 -23.83
N GLU A 33 -2.50 16.85 -23.54
CA GLU A 33 -2.68 15.42 -23.24
C GLU A 33 -2.41 14.52 -24.45
N SER A 34 -2.28 15.11 -25.64
CA SER A 34 -1.89 14.39 -26.86
C SER A 34 -0.37 14.18 -27.00
N GLU A 35 0.41 14.81 -26.12
CA GLU A 35 1.88 14.82 -26.13
C GLU A 35 2.46 14.45 -24.76
N PHE A 36 1.69 14.62 -23.68
CA PHE A 36 2.10 14.35 -22.31
C PHE A 36 1.12 13.42 -21.60
N VAL A 37 1.67 12.47 -20.85
CA VAL A 37 0.92 11.63 -19.89
C VAL A 37 1.47 11.91 -18.50
N PHE A 38 0.59 12.22 -17.56
CA PHE A 38 0.95 12.51 -16.18
C PHE A 38 0.58 11.33 -15.28
N ILE A 39 1.57 10.81 -14.56
CA ILE A 39 1.41 9.71 -13.60
C ILE A 39 1.55 10.27 -12.19
N PHE A 40 0.53 10.05 -11.36
CA PHE A 40 0.49 10.46 -9.96
C PHE A 40 0.50 9.21 -9.07
N PRO A 41 1.63 8.88 -8.43
CA PRO A 41 1.67 7.86 -7.39
C PRO A 41 0.96 8.38 -6.13
N TRP A 42 -0.13 7.74 -5.75
CA TRP A 42 -0.86 7.99 -4.51
C TRP A 42 -0.57 6.87 -3.50
N ILE A 43 0.65 6.91 -2.98
CA ILE A 43 1.12 5.93 -1.99
C ILE A 43 0.76 6.48 -0.60
N GLN A 44 -0.28 5.93 0.03
CA GLN A 44 -0.77 6.42 1.32
C GLN A 44 0.12 5.94 2.49
N GLU A 45 0.50 6.86 3.39
CA GLU A 45 1.23 6.54 4.63
C GLU A 45 0.31 6.28 5.85
N GLY A 46 -1.02 6.38 5.72
CA GLY A 46 -1.95 6.28 6.87
C GLY A 46 -3.41 6.04 6.47
N ALA A 47 -4.34 6.22 7.42
CA ALA A 47 -5.78 6.09 7.17
C ALA A 47 -6.21 6.94 5.96
N ASN A 48 -7.07 6.40 5.09
CA ASN A 48 -7.49 7.00 3.81
C ASN A 48 -7.51 8.53 3.86
N GLY A 49 -6.51 9.15 3.23
CA GLY A 49 -6.59 10.55 2.89
C GLY A 49 -7.72 10.75 1.87
N ALA A 50 -8.23 11.98 1.75
CA ALA A 50 -9.06 12.30 0.60
C ALA A 50 -8.26 12.01 -0.68
N ALA A 51 -8.88 11.29 -1.63
CA ALA A 51 -8.25 11.03 -2.91
C ALA A 51 -7.76 12.34 -3.54
N LEU A 52 -6.64 12.32 -4.27
CA LEU A 52 -6.09 13.50 -4.96
C LEU A 52 -7.13 14.23 -5.84
N PHE A 53 -8.16 13.49 -6.26
CA PHE A 53 -9.25 13.97 -7.12
C PHE A 53 -10.50 14.38 -6.34
N VAL A 54 -10.59 14.07 -5.05
CA VAL A 54 -11.72 14.49 -4.21
C VAL A 54 -11.18 15.57 -3.30
N GLY A 55 -11.23 16.82 -3.77
CA GLY A 55 -10.87 17.96 -2.93
C GLY A 55 -11.64 17.93 -1.61
N SER A 56 -11.04 18.44 -0.54
CA SER A 56 -11.71 18.66 0.77
C SER A 56 -12.94 19.59 0.65
N ASP A 57 -12.96 20.35 -0.42
CA ASP A 57 -13.91 21.39 -0.70
C ASP A 57 -14.85 20.88 -1.79
N SER A 58 -16.12 21.29 -1.73
CA SER A 58 -17.22 20.97 -2.66
C SER A 58 -17.00 21.46 -4.11
N SER A 59 -15.75 21.48 -4.57
CA SER A 59 -15.37 21.59 -5.96
C SER A 59 -16.25 20.66 -6.80
N SER A 60 -16.91 21.25 -7.79
CA SER A 60 -17.80 20.48 -8.66
C SER A 60 -17.00 19.34 -9.29
N LEU A 61 -17.50 18.10 -9.20
CA LEU A 61 -16.92 16.90 -9.83
C LEU A 61 -16.48 17.13 -11.29
N LYS A 62 -17.10 18.10 -11.97
CA LYS A 62 -16.72 18.55 -13.30
C LYS A 62 -15.31 19.15 -13.35
N ARG A 63 -14.97 20.12 -12.48
CA ARG A 63 -13.63 20.74 -12.44
C ARG A 63 -12.55 19.70 -12.20
N VAL A 64 -12.77 18.77 -11.27
CA VAL A 64 -11.86 17.65 -11.02
C VAL A 64 -11.64 16.82 -12.30
N LYS A 65 -12.72 16.42 -12.96
CA LYS A 65 -12.64 15.64 -14.21
C LYS A 65 -11.88 16.38 -15.31
N ASP A 66 -12.10 17.68 -15.43
CA ASP A 66 -11.44 18.51 -16.43
C ASP A 66 -9.94 18.66 -16.09
N THR A 67 -9.59 18.93 -14.84
CA THR A 67 -8.19 19.13 -14.39
C THR A 67 -7.34 17.85 -14.47
N TYR A 68 -7.94 16.70 -14.19
CA TYR A 68 -7.26 15.40 -14.14
C TYR A 68 -7.56 14.51 -15.35
N ALA A 69 -8.10 15.07 -16.43
CA ALA A 69 -8.22 14.37 -17.71
C ALA A 69 -6.84 13.83 -18.14
N ASN A 70 -6.82 12.59 -18.64
CA ASN A 70 -5.62 11.89 -19.12
C ASN A 70 -4.46 11.77 -18.10
N CYS A 71 -4.78 11.81 -16.81
CA CYS A 71 -3.87 11.45 -15.73
C CYS A 71 -4.04 9.98 -15.34
N VAL A 72 -2.94 9.32 -15.01
CA VAL A 72 -2.94 7.97 -14.42
C VAL A 72 -2.66 8.11 -12.93
N LEU A 73 -3.60 7.67 -12.09
CA LEU A 73 -3.39 7.55 -10.66
C LEU A 73 -2.90 6.14 -10.37
N ILE A 74 -1.76 6.00 -9.71
CA ILE A 74 -1.31 4.70 -9.22
C ILE A 74 -1.58 4.66 -7.73
N ASP A 75 -2.45 3.75 -7.30
CA ASP A 75 -2.78 3.51 -5.89
C ASP A 75 -2.19 2.18 -5.42
N ASP A 76 -1.95 2.05 -4.12
CA ASP A 76 -1.75 0.74 -3.52
C ASP A 76 -3.09 0.01 -3.54
N THR A 77 -3.17 -1.15 -4.19
CA THR A 77 -4.39 -1.98 -4.21
C THR A 77 -4.84 -2.41 -2.80
N ASN A 78 -3.95 -2.31 -1.82
CA ASN A 78 -4.23 -2.54 -0.40
C ASN A 78 -4.62 -1.25 0.35
N GLY A 79 -4.95 -0.17 -0.37
CA GLY A 79 -5.52 1.06 0.15
C GLY A 79 -6.61 0.75 1.18
N PHE A 80 -6.72 1.60 2.21
CA PHE A 80 -7.47 1.35 3.43
C PHE A 80 -8.94 1.05 3.12
N ASP A 81 -9.27 -0.22 2.91
CA ASP A 81 -10.62 -0.70 2.63
C ASP A 81 -11.02 -1.70 3.72
N ASP A 82 -12.31 -1.97 3.84
CA ASP A 82 -12.90 -2.88 4.81
C ASP A 82 -12.27 -4.28 4.76
N ARG A 83 -11.64 -4.64 3.64
CA ARG A 83 -10.89 -5.90 3.45
C ARG A 83 -9.66 -6.04 4.33
N MET A 84 -9.00 -4.94 4.69
CA MET A 84 -7.85 -4.92 5.60
C MET A 84 -8.28 -4.67 7.04
N LEU A 85 -9.18 -3.70 7.22
CA LEU A 85 -9.60 -3.25 8.55
C LEU A 85 -10.47 -4.29 9.26
N THR A 86 -11.49 -4.84 8.59
CA THR A 86 -12.43 -5.80 9.19
C THR A 86 -11.72 -7.00 9.82
N PRO A 87 -10.88 -7.78 9.10
CA PRO A 87 -10.25 -8.95 9.69
C PRO A 87 -9.28 -8.59 10.83
N PHE A 88 -8.64 -7.41 10.77
CA PHE A 88 -7.77 -6.95 11.85
C PHE A 88 -8.56 -6.60 13.12
N VAL A 89 -9.64 -5.80 12.99
CA VAL A 89 -10.50 -5.43 14.12
C VAL A 89 -11.19 -6.64 14.72
N GLU A 90 -11.65 -7.59 13.90
CA GLU A 90 -12.18 -8.87 14.40
C GLU A 90 -11.14 -9.65 15.19
N ARG A 91 -9.88 -9.64 14.75
CA ARG A 91 -8.78 -10.29 15.48
C ARG A 91 -8.52 -9.61 16.82
N LEU A 92 -8.55 -8.29 16.88
CA LEU A 92 -8.40 -7.54 18.14
C LEU A 92 -9.49 -7.87 19.15
N LYS A 93 -10.74 -8.02 18.69
CA LYS A 93 -11.86 -8.42 19.56
C LYS A 93 -11.63 -9.77 20.23
N THR A 94 -10.86 -10.69 19.63
CA THR A 94 -10.54 -11.98 20.25
C THR A 94 -9.63 -11.88 21.48
N ILE A 95 -9.00 -10.72 21.68
CA ILE A 95 -8.13 -10.42 22.82
C ILE A 95 -8.65 -9.25 23.66
N ASP A 96 -9.97 -8.98 23.58
CA ASP A 96 -10.66 -7.92 24.32
C ASP A 96 -10.18 -6.49 23.99
N LEU A 97 -9.64 -6.29 22.78
CA LEU A 97 -9.33 -4.97 22.22
C LEU A 97 -10.37 -4.55 21.19
N ARG A 98 -10.68 -3.26 21.17
CA ARG A 98 -11.67 -2.62 20.29
C ARG A 98 -10.96 -1.61 19.39
N GLU A 99 -11.68 -1.17 18.36
CA GLU A 99 -11.16 -0.19 17.38
C GLU A 99 -10.75 1.13 18.05
N GLU A 100 -11.47 1.55 19.09
CA GLU A 100 -11.16 2.74 19.89
C GLU A 100 -9.86 2.62 20.71
N ASP A 101 -9.34 1.39 20.90
CA ASP A 101 -8.13 1.13 21.67
C ASP A 101 -6.86 1.22 20.80
N ILE A 102 -7.00 1.48 19.49
CA ILE A 102 -5.90 1.57 18.54
C ILE A 102 -5.90 2.89 17.74
N SER A 103 -4.72 3.32 17.30
CA SER A 103 -4.62 4.45 16.38
C SER A 103 -4.82 3.98 14.94
N LEU A 104 -5.97 4.30 14.35
CA LEU A 104 -6.24 4.02 12.93
C LEU A 104 -5.24 4.71 11.99
N ALA A 105 -4.63 5.81 12.43
CA ALA A 105 -3.56 6.48 11.68
C ALA A 105 -2.34 5.58 11.46
N ASN A 106 -2.10 4.57 12.31
CA ASN A 106 -0.98 3.64 12.22
C ASN A 106 -1.41 2.19 11.91
N ILE A 107 -2.59 2.01 11.33
CA ILE A 107 -3.14 0.68 11.03
C ILE A 107 -2.21 -0.18 10.18
N TYR A 108 -1.56 0.39 9.16
CA TYR A 108 -0.61 -0.34 8.32
C TYR A 108 0.61 -0.82 9.09
N GLY A 109 1.08 -0.04 10.07
CA GLY A 109 2.15 -0.44 10.98
C GLY A 109 1.75 -1.66 11.81
N TYR A 110 0.53 -1.65 12.37
CA TYR A 110 0.02 -2.80 13.14
C TYR A 110 -0.17 -4.05 12.28
N ILE A 111 -0.76 -3.93 11.10
CA ILE A 111 -0.96 -5.04 10.17
C ILE A 111 0.38 -5.61 9.70
N SER A 112 1.32 -4.74 9.31
CA SER A 112 2.66 -5.16 8.87
C SER A 112 3.45 -5.82 10.00
N LEU A 113 3.29 -5.35 11.24
CA LEU A 113 3.88 -6.00 12.40
C LEU A 113 3.28 -7.39 12.63
N PHE A 114 1.95 -7.52 12.55
CA PHE A 114 1.27 -8.82 12.65
C PHE A 114 1.76 -9.81 11.58
N ASP A 115 1.80 -9.38 10.33
CA ASP A 115 2.28 -10.19 9.21
C ASP A 115 3.75 -10.60 9.39
N SER A 116 4.61 -9.67 9.82
CA SER A 116 6.04 -9.95 10.03
C SER A 116 6.27 -11.00 11.11
N LEU A 117 5.50 -10.99 12.20
CA LEU A 117 5.55 -12.02 13.23
C LEU A 117 5.12 -13.40 12.70
N LYS A 118 4.08 -13.44 11.86
CA LYS A 118 3.62 -14.67 11.21
C LYS A 118 4.67 -15.22 10.24
N LEU A 119 5.29 -14.36 9.45
CA LEU A 119 6.39 -14.71 8.54
C LEU A 119 7.61 -15.23 9.31
N PHE A 120 7.98 -14.57 10.41
CA PHE A 120 9.09 -14.97 11.26
C PHE A 120 8.86 -16.35 11.90
N ALA A 121 7.66 -16.59 12.43
CA ALA A 121 7.28 -17.91 12.96
C ALA A 121 7.33 -19.00 11.89
N LEU A 122 6.89 -18.70 10.66
CA LEU A 122 6.95 -19.63 9.54
C LEU A 122 8.39 -19.95 9.13
N ALA A 123 9.26 -18.94 9.07
CA ALA A 123 10.69 -19.12 8.80
C ALA A 123 11.35 -19.98 9.89
N GLY A 124 11.06 -19.70 11.16
CA GLY A 124 11.55 -20.53 12.28
C GLY A 124 11.10 -21.97 12.17
N ARG A 125 9.82 -22.21 11.83
CA ARG A 125 9.31 -23.56 11.57
C ARG A 125 10.05 -24.24 10.41
N ARG A 126 10.34 -23.52 9.31
CA ARG A 126 11.12 -24.07 8.18
C ARG A 126 12.53 -24.46 8.62
N VAL A 127 13.19 -23.63 9.42
CA VAL A 127 14.52 -23.93 9.96
C VAL A 127 14.47 -25.17 10.85
N LEU A 128 13.56 -25.21 11.83
CA LEU A 128 13.40 -26.37 12.72
C LEU A 128 13.11 -27.67 11.95
N ASN A 129 12.23 -27.63 10.95
CA ASN A 129 11.93 -28.81 10.14
C ASN A 129 13.14 -29.30 9.33
N ARG A 130 14.07 -28.42 8.98
CA ARG A 130 15.29 -28.77 8.23
C ARG A 130 16.43 -29.24 9.14
N THR A 131 16.60 -28.62 10.31
CA THR A 131 17.77 -28.83 11.17
C THR A 131 17.48 -29.74 12.37
N GLY A 132 16.22 -29.80 12.82
CA GLY A 132 15.83 -30.46 14.08
C GLY A 132 16.36 -29.77 15.34
N GLN A 133 16.96 -28.58 15.23
CA GLN A 133 17.71 -27.96 16.32
C GLN A 133 17.22 -26.55 16.62
N PHE A 134 16.81 -26.31 17.86
CA PHE A 134 16.42 -24.97 18.33
C PHE A 134 17.59 -23.97 18.33
N SER A 135 18.83 -24.43 18.47
CA SER A 135 20.02 -23.57 18.37
C SER A 135 20.13 -22.90 17.00
N ALA A 136 19.67 -23.54 15.92
CA ALA A 136 19.70 -22.99 14.57
C ALA A 136 18.80 -21.76 14.40
N LEU A 137 17.81 -21.56 15.28
CA LEU A 137 16.96 -20.36 15.28
C LEU A 137 17.71 -19.10 15.71
N ARG A 138 18.88 -19.25 16.35
CA ARG A 138 19.73 -18.12 16.76
C ARG A 138 20.66 -17.64 15.64
N ASP A 139 20.74 -18.39 14.54
CA ASP A 139 21.45 -17.94 13.35
C ASP A 139 20.58 -16.96 12.56
N GLY A 140 20.83 -15.67 12.77
CA GLY A 140 20.08 -14.59 12.12
C GLY A 140 20.16 -14.64 10.60
N LYS A 141 21.30 -15.06 10.03
CA LYS A 141 21.46 -15.19 8.58
C LYS A 141 20.60 -16.33 8.05
N LEU A 142 20.62 -17.48 8.72
CA LEU A 142 19.77 -18.62 8.35
C LEU A 142 18.28 -18.31 8.46
N MET A 143 17.88 -17.56 9.51
CA MET A 143 16.51 -17.09 9.68
C MET A 143 16.10 -16.12 8.57
N TRP A 144 16.93 -15.12 8.26
CA TRP A 144 16.71 -14.18 7.17
C TRP A 144 16.60 -14.90 5.82
N ASP A 145 17.54 -15.81 5.55
CA ASP A 145 17.56 -16.62 4.33
C ASP A 145 16.30 -17.48 4.19
N SER A 146 15.74 -17.93 5.31
CA SER A 146 14.50 -18.72 5.35
C SER A 146 13.23 -17.89 5.18
N MET A 147 13.30 -16.57 5.43
CA MET A 147 12.21 -15.61 5.20
C MET A 147 12.05 -15.25 3.73
N ARG A 148 13.12 -15.34 2.94
CA ARG A 148 13.08 -15.07 1.50
C ARG A 148 12.07 -15.95 0.77
N ARG A 149 11.42 -15.39 -0.25
CA ARG A 149 10.49 -16.08 -1.15
C ARG A 149 9.36 -16.79 -0.38
N ILE A 150 8.94 -16.23 0.77
CA ILE A 150 7.74 -16.69 1.48
C ILE A 150 6.52 -16.03 0.85
N SER A 151 5.47 -16.83 0.65
CA SER A 151 4.12 -16.34 0.39
C SER A 151 3.17 -16.94 1.41
N ILE A 152 2.35 -16.10 2.04
CA ILE A 152 1.32 -16.51 2.98
C ILE A 152 0.02 -15.76 2.72
N PRO A 153 -1.14 -16.37 3.01
CA PRO A 153 -2.38 -15.60 3.10
C PRO A 153 -2.24 -14.57 4.24
N GLY A 154 -2.79 -13.38 4.04
CA GLY A 154 -3.00 -12.37 5.06
C GLY A 154 -4.03 -12.80 6.11
N MET A 155 -4.65 -11.83 6.76
CA MET A 155 -5.74 -12.10 7.70
C MET A 155 -7.03 -12.41 6.94
N VAL A 156 -7.91 -13.20 7.56
CA VAL A 156 -9.20 -13.59 7.00
C VAL A 156 -10.26 -13.27 8.03
N SER A 157 -11.31 -12.57 7.62
CA SER A 157 -12.43 -12.20 8.48
C SER A 157 -13.30 -13.41 8.79
N ASN A 158 -14.18 -13.29 9.78
CA ASN A 158 -15.17 -14.32 10.11
C ASN A 158 -16.12 -14.60 8.92
N ALA A 159 -16.34 -13.59 8.07
CA ALA A 159 -17.12 -13.71 6.85
C ALA A 159 -16.33 -14.26 5.65
N GLY A 160 -15.05 -14.62 5.83
CA GLY A 160 -14.18 -15.17 4.78
C GLY A 160 -13.52 -14.13 3.88
N VAL A 161 -13.60 -12.84 4.23
CA VAL A 161 -12.94 -11.76 3.48
C VAL A 161 -11.46 -11.74 3.83
N ALA A 162 -10.59 -11.93 2.83
CA ALA A 162 -9.15 -11.98 3.02
C ALA A 162 -8.49 -10.62 2.74
N SER A 163 -7.49 -10.30 3.57
CA SER A 163 -6.67 -9.08 3.47
C SER A 163 -5.57 -9.16 2.39
N GLY A 164 -5.71 -10.08 1.44
CA GLY A 164 -4.73 -10.34 0.39
C GLY A 164 -3.64 -11.36 0.76
N THR A 165 -2.61 -11.43 -0.08
CA THR A 165 -1.45 -12.32 0.10
C THR A 165 -0.23 -11.48 0.47
N VAL A 166 0.52 -11.93 1.48
CA VAL A 166 1.79 -11.31 1.87
C VAL A 166 2.92 -12.12 1.25
N MET A 167 3.71 -11.46 0.39
CA MET A 167 4.83 -12.08 -0.29
C MET A 167 6.12 -11.35 0.03
N LEU A 168 7.17 -12.12 0.35
CA LEU A 168 8.54 -11.63 0.46
C LEU A 168 9.33 -12.05 -0.79
N ASP A 169 10.14 -11.14 -1.31
CA ASP A 169 11.03 -11.39 -2.43
C ASP A 169 12.30 -12.17 -2.01
N ASP A 170 13.32 -12.15 -2.85
CA ASP A 170 14.60 -12.81 -2.60
C ASP A 170 15.61 -12.00 -1.79
N LEU A 171 15.22 -10.82 -1.34
CA LEU A 171 15.90 -10.01 -0.33
C LEU A 171 15.17 -10.04 1.02
N ALA A 172 14.01 -10.73 1.08
CA ALA A 172 13.09 -10.72 2.22
C ALA A 172 12.34 -9.39 2.40
N GLU A 173 12.16 -8.63 1.31
CA GLU A 173 11.38 -7.41 1.26
C GLU A 173 9.93 -7.72 0.84
N ARG A 174 8.96 -7.02 1.45
CA ARG A 174 7.55 -7.21 1.12
C ARG A 174 7.29 -6.68 -0.29
N ILE A 175 6.75 -7.53 -1.16
CA ILE A 175 6.36 -7.14 -2.51
C ILE A 175 5.07 -6.31 -2.41
N PRO A 176 5.09 -5.03 -2.83
CA PRO A 176 3.90 -4.20 -2.87
C PRO A 176 3.01 -4.57 -4.07
N PHE A 177 1.71 -4.29 -3.96
CA PHE A 177 0.76 -4.48 -5.06
C PHE A 177 0.14 -3.13 -5.44
N TYR A 178 0.40 -2.69 -6.66
CA TYR A 178 -0.12 -1.42 -7.18
C TYR A 178 -1.16 -1.66 -8.27
N SER A 179 -2.16 -0.78 -8.34
CA SER A 179 -3.12 -0.70 -9.45
C SER A 179 -3.15 0.71 -10.02
N ALA A 180 -3.52 0.80 -11.30
CA ALA A 180 -3.73 2.04 -12.03
C ALA A 180 -5.15 2.10 -12.60
#